data_AF-A0A6L6E238-F1
#
_entry.id   AF-A0A6L6E238-F1
#
_cell.length_a   1.000
_cell.length_b   1.000
_cell.length_c   1.000
_cell.angle_alpha   90.00
_cell.angle_beta   90.00
_cell.angle_gamma   90.00
#
_symmetry.space_group_name_H-M   'P 1'
#
loop_
_entity.id
_entity.type
_entity.pdbx_description
1 polymer ?
#
loop_
_entity_poly.entity_id
_entity_poly.type
_entity_poly.pdbx_seq_one_letter_code
_entity_poly.pdbx_strand_id
1 'polypeptide(L)' 'MSKAFFVLDDGRIFEGTSWAATGKTFGEAVFQTGMTGYQETLTDPSYHKQVVVMTAPHIG' A
#
# COMPACT_ATOMS: atom_id res chain seq x y z
N MET A 1 11.49 -9.13 -9.71
CA MET A 1 11.03 -8.93 -8.32
C MET A 1 12.22 -8.48 -7.49
N SER A 2 12.16 -7.28 -6.93
CA SER A 2 13.19 -6.72 -6.03
C SER A 2 12.64 -6.59 -4.61
N LYS A 3 13.52 -6.54 -3.61
CA LYS A 3 13.10 -6.30 -2.22
C LYS A 3 12.45 -4.92 -2.08
N ALA A 4 11.40 -4.86 -1.28
CA ALA A 4 10.72 -3.64 -0.87
C ALA A 4 10.53 -3.63 0.66
N PHE A 5 10.42 -2.44 1.23
CA PHE A 5 10.25 -2.26 2.67
C PHE A 5 9.13 -1.24 2.92
N PHE A 6 8.17 -1.59 3.77
CA PHE A 6 7.18 -0.67 4.31
C PHE A 6 7.58 -0.33 5.75
N VAL A 7 7.89 0.94 5.99
CA VAL A 7 8.46 1.43 7.25
C VAL A 7 7.45 2.38 7.89
N LEU A 8 7.14 2.14 9.17
CA LEU A 8 6.27 2.99 9.97
C LEU A 8 7.10 3.93 10.86
N ASP A 9 6.47 5.01 11.32
CA ASP A 9 7.08 6.04 12.16
C ASP A 9 7.54 5.51 13.53
N ASP A 10 6.85 4.50 14.06
CA ASP A 10 7.20 3.80 15.29
C ASP A 10 8.36 2.79 15.15
N GLY A 11 8.99 2.72 13.97
CA GLY A 11 10.15 1.89 13.71
C GLY A 11 9.82 0.45 13.27
N ARG A 12 8.53 0.07 13.16
CA ARG A 12 8.17 -1.21 12.54
C ARG A 12 8.54 -1.23 11.06
N ILE A 13 9.09 -2.36 10.61
CA ILE A 13 9.51 -2.58 9.22
C ILE A 13 8.89 -3.89 8.73
N PHE A 14 8.19 -3.82 7.60
CA PHE A 14 7.64 -4.96 6.89
C PHE A 14 8.43 -5.17 5.60
N GLU A 15 9.11 -6.31 5.47
CA GLU A 15 9.79 -6.71 4.25
C GLU A 15 8.81 -7.36 3.27
N GLY A 16 8.93 -7.01 1.99
CA GLY A 16 8.13 -7.59 0.92
C GLY A 16 8.83 -7.54 -0.42
N THR A 17 8.05 -7.76 -1.48
CA THR A 17 8.54 -7.81 -2.85
C THR A 17 7.86 -6.72 -3.69
N SER A 18 8.63 -5.93 -4.41
CA SER A 18 8.09 -4.98 -5.39
C SER A 18 7.64 -5.70 -6.66
N TRP A 19 6.46 -5.31 -7.15
CA TRP A 19 5.86 -5.75 -8.41
C TRP A 19 5.57 -4.58 -9.38
N ALA A 20 5.68 -3.33 -8.92
CA ALA A 20 5.32 -2.13 -9.67
C ALA A 20 6.52 -1.15 -9.79
N ALA A 21 6.23 0.16 -9.90
CA ALA A 21 7.25 1.20 -10.03
C ALA A 21 8.28 1.15 -8.88
N THR A 22 9.55 1.37 -9.22
CA THR A 22 10.64 1.46 -8.24
C THR A 22 10.82 2.89 -7.77
N GLY A 23 11.16 3.06 -6.49
CA GLY A 23 11.37 4.37 -5.89
C GLY A 23 11.02 4.38 -4.41
N LYS A 24 10.84 5.59 -3.87
CA LYS A 24 10.38 5.82 -2.50
C LYS A 24 9.16 6.73 -2.55
N THR A 25 8.17 6.43 -1.74
CA THR A 25 7.01 7.27 -1.51
C THR A 25 6.75 7.38 -0.02
N PHE A 26 6.07 8.45 0.38
CA PHE A 26 5.71 8.72 1.76
C PHE A 26 4.23 9.09 1.82
N GLY A 27 3.56 8.70 2.90
CA GLY A 27 2.15 8.98 3.10
C GLY A 27 1.66 8.45 4.44
N GLU A 28 0.43 8.82 4.78
CA GLU A 28 -0.27 8.24 5.94
C GLU A 28 -0.61 6.77 5.65
N ALA A 29 -0.20 5.88 6.55
CA ALA A 29 -0.58 4.48 6.47
C ALA A 29 -2.05 4.29 6.90
N VAL A 30 -2.89 3.83 5.98
CA VAL A 30 -4.31 3.53 6.23
C VAL A 30 -4.62 2.09 5.85
N PHE A 31 -5.67 1.50 6.41
CA PHE A 31 -6.17 0.19 5.98
C PHE A 31 -7.60 0.26 5.46
N GLN A 32 -7.91 -0.60 4.49
CA GLN A 32 -9.21 -0.65 3.82
C GLN A 32 -9.76 -2.09 3.85
N THR A 33 -11.01 -2.26 4.29
CA THR A 33 -11.63 -3.56 4.58
C THR A 33 -12.46 -4.16 3.43
N GLY A 34 -12.49 -3.48 2.28
CA GLY A 34 -13.17 -3.92 1.08
C GLY A 34 -12.45 -5.12 0.49
N MET A 35 -13.24 -6.08 0.02
CA MET A 35 -12.73 -7.31 -0.58
C MET A 35 -12.72 -7.27 -2.11
N THR A 36 -13.27 -6.22 -2.70
CA THR A 36 -13.41 -6.00 -4.15
C THR A 36 -13.23 -4.50 -4.44
N GLY A 37 -13.12 -4.14 -5.72
CA GLY A 37 -13.03 -2.73 -6.14
C GLY A 37 -11.66 -2.08 -5.87
N TYR A 38 -10.57 -2.85 -5.92
CA TYR A 38 -9.23 -2.33 -5.62
C TYR A 38 -8.78 -1.24 -6.60
N GLN A 39 -9.22 -1.30 -7.86
CA GLN A 39 -8.87 -0.30 -8.87
C GLN A 39 -9.54 1.04 -8.58
N GLU A 40 -10.80 1.00 -8.16
CA GLU A 40 -11.57 2.15 -7.74
C GLU A 40 -10.94 2.78 -6.49
N THR A 41 -10.56 1.96 -5.50
CA THR A 41 -9.81 2.42 -4.32
C THR A 41 -8.49 3.10 -4.70
N LEU A 42 -7.72 2.57 -5.65
CA LEU A 42 -6.45 3.16 -6.09
C LEU A 42 -6.60 4.47 -6.88
N THR A 43 -7.81 4.74 -7.42
CA THR A 43 -8.09 5.95 -8.21
C THR A 43 -8.96 6.96 -7.48
N ASP A 44 -9.44 6.64 -6.27
CA ASP A 44 -10.21 7.56 -5.44
C ASP A 44 -9.31 8.70 -4.89
N PRO A 45 -9.64 9.97 -5.19
CA PRO A 45 -8.89 11.13 -4.72
C PRO A 45 -8.77 11.23 -3.19
N SER A 46 -9.67 10.60 -2.44
CA SER A 46 -9.66 10.58 -0.98
C SER A 46 -8.38 9.96 -0.40
N TYR A 47 -7.70 9.08 -1.16
CA TYR A 47 -6.44 8.45 -0.77
C TYR A 47 -5.18 9.25 -1.19
N HIS A 48 -5.33 10.51 -1.60
CA HIS A 48 -4.18 11.35 -1.95
C HIS A 48 -3.19 11.45 -0.77
N LYS A 49 -1.90 11.14 -1.03
CA LYS A 49 -0.82 11.08 -0.02
C LYS A 49 -1.03 10.02 1.07
N GLN A 50 -1.80 8.98 0.79
CA GLN A 50 -1.93 7.82 1.67
C GLN A 50 -1.27 6.59 1.08
N VAL A 51 -0.81 5.70 1.95
CA VAL A 51 -0.36 4.35 1.61
C VAL A 51 -1.46 3.39 2.07
N VAL A 52 -2.22 2.87 1.11
CA VAL A 52 -3.38 2.01 1.37
C VAL A 52 -2.96 0.56 1.55
N VAL A 53 -3.24 0.01 2.73
CA VAL A 53 -3.06 -1.41 3.06
C VAL A 53 -4.40 -2.13 2.90
N MET A 54 -4.48 -3.03 1.93
CA MET A 54 -5.67 -3.85 1.73
C MET A 54 -5.72 -4.98 2.75
N THR A 55 -6.85 -5.18 3.42
CA THR A 55 -7.01 -6.36 4.31
C THR A 55 -7.33 -7.63 3.53
N ALA A 56 -7.85 -7.52 2.30
CA ALA A 56 -8.09 -8.67 1.44
C ALA A 56 -6.75 -9.25 0.94
N PRO A 57 -6.52 -10.57 1.09
CA PRO A 57 -5.21 -11.17 0.84
C PRO A 57 -4.88 -11.31 -0.65
N HIS A 58 -5.90 -11.37 -1.51
CA HIS A 58 -5.74 -11.47 -2.96
C HIS A 58 -6.25 -10.19 -3.60
N ILE A 59 -5.34 -9.45 -4.21
CA ILE A 59 -5.59 -8.21 -4.92
C ILE A 59 -4.98 -8.36 -6.31
N GLY A 60 -5.83 -8.24 -7.35
CA GLY A 60 -5.40 -8.25 -8.76
C GLY A 60 -4.55 -9.44 -9.16
#